data_AF-A0A851U596-F1
#
_entry.id   AF-A0A851U596-F1
#
_cell.length_a   1.000
_cell.length_b   1.000
_cell.length_c   1.000
_cell.angle_alpha   90.00
_cell.angle_beta   90.00
_cell.angle_gamma   90.00
#
_symmetry.space_group_name_H-M   'P 1'
#
loop_
_entity.id
_entity.type
_entity.pdbx_description
1 polymer ?
#
loop_
_entity_poly.entity_id
_entity_poly.type
_entity_poly.pdbx_seq_one_letter_code
_entity_poly.pdbx_strand_id
1 'polypeptide(L)'
;HSCDTRENWFYDKTSQNCCYQCPPGYFKKKACPQNPAEDCMTCGPDQYLNNAFQKPRCDACVSCSKEPDLVEKQPCSFHSSRVCECRSGLFCRTSAENTCTRCQQHSACRPGFGVKVRGTSTNDVTCEECPPGTFSDQNSSTDICKPHT
;
A
#
# COMPACT_ATOMS: atom_id res chain seq x y z
N HIS A 1 10.13 -30.33 30.97
CA HIS A 1 9.81 -30.13 29.54
C HIS A 1 10.49 -28.86 29.08
N SER A 2 11.74 -28.96 28.61
CA SER A 2 12.53 -27.80 28.16
C SER A 2 12.65 -27.88 26.64
N CYS A 3 12.01 -26.95 25.93
CA CYS A 3 12.28 -26.75 24.51
C CYS A 3 13.54 -25.89 24.36
N ASP A 4 14.30 -26.10 23.30
CA ASP A 4 15.47 -25.27 23.02
C ASP A 4 15.01 -23.89 22.52
N THR A 5 14.97 -22.91 23.41
CA THR A 5 14.49 -21.56 23.12
C THR A 5 15.46 -20.74 22.27
N ARG A 6 16.67 -21.24 21.97
CA ARG A 6 17.66 -20.53 21.14
C ARG A 6 17.37 -20.61 19.64
N GLU A 7 16.48 -21.50 19.21
CA GLU A 7 16.16 -21.71 17.79
C GLU A 7 14.67 -21.48 17.46
N ASN A 8 14.03 -20.44 18.01
CA ASN A 8 12.61 -20.11 17.75
C ASN A 8 11.61 -21.24 18.10
N TRP A 9 11.96 -22.14 19.02
CA TRP A 9 11.02 -23.13 19.53
C TRP A 9 10.29 -22.62 20.76
N PHE A 10 9.01 -22.95 20.87
CA PHE A 10 8.18 -22.68 22.02
C PHE A 10 7.41 -23.93 22.44
N TYR A 11 7.15 -24.09 23.73
CA TYR A 11 6.30 -25.17 24.21
C TYR A 11 4.83 -24.79 24.05
N ASP A 12 4.09 -25.52 23.23
CA ASP A 12 2.65 -25.34 23.11
C ASP A 12 1.93 -26.26 24.10
N LYS A 13 1.17 -25.66 25.01
CA LYS A 13 0.41 -26.40 26.02
C LYS A 13 -0.73 -27.21 25.42
N THR A 14 -1.25 -26.81 24.25
CA THR A 14 -2.36 -27.47 23.57
C THR A 14 -1.94 -28.79 22.97
N SER A 15 -0.79 -28.81 22.28
CA SER A 15 -0.19 -30.02 21.71
C SER A 15 0.71 -30.79 22.69
N GLN A 16 0.98 -30.23 23.87
CA GLN A 16 1.91 -30.78 24.87
C GLN A 16 3.31 -31.10 24.29
N ASN A 17 3.75 -30.30 23.32
CA ASN A 17 5.00 -30.53 22.59
C ASN A 17 5.73 -29.22 22.28
N CYS A 18 7.00 -29.32 21.92
CA CYS A 18 7.78 -28.19 21.40
C CYS A 18 7.41 -27.93 19.94
N CYS A 19 7.02 -26.70 19.61
CA CYS A 19 6.67 -26.29 18.26
C CYS A 19 7.65 -25.22 17.77
N TYR A 20 8.00 -25.28 16.49
CA TYR A 20 8.79 -24.23 15.86
C TYR A 20 7.92 -23.05 15.48
N GLN A 21 8.39 -21.83 15.75
CA GLN A 21 7.75 -20.60 15.33
C GLN A 21 8.26 -20.18 13.94
N CYS A 22 7.39 -20.26 12.93
CA CYS A 22 7.74 -19.86 11.58
C CYS A 22 8.13 -18.36 11.54
N PRO A 23 9.17 -18.01 10.75
CA PRO A 23 9.62 -16.64 10.62
C PRO A 23 8.59 -15.78 9.87
N PRO A 24 8.70 -14.44 9.98
CA PRO A 24 7.94 -13.49 9.17
C PRO A 24 7.82 -13.86 7.69
N GLY A 25 6.61 -13.76 7.14
CA GLY A 25 6.31 -14.11 5.74
C GLY A 25 6.13 -15.61 5.46
N TYR A 26 6.23 -16.46 6.49
CA TYR A 26 5.90 -17.88 6.40
C TYR A 26 4.66 -18.20 7.23
N PHE A 27 3.74 -18.99 6.69
CA PHE A 27 2.63 -19.56 7.45
C PHE A 27 2.94 -20.99 7.86
N LYS A 28 2.32 -21.40 8.97
CA LYS A 28 2.42 -22.77 9.48
C LYS A 28 1.45 -23.69 8.73
N LYS A 29 1.97 -24.78 8.17
CA LYS A 29 1.19 -25.86 7.54
C LYS A 29 0.40 -26.66 8.58
N LYS A 30 0.97 -26.81 9.78
CA LYS A 30 0.42 -27.55 10.92
C LYS A 30 0.27 -26.62 12.11
N ALA A 31 -0.63 -26.95 13.05
CA ALA A 31 -0.82 -26.17 14.27
C ALA A 31 0.47 -26.04 15.10
N CYS A 32 1.27 -27.12 15.14
CA CYS A 32 2.56 -27.23 15.80
C CYS A 32 3.64 -27.70 14.78
N PRO A 33 4.36 -26.77 14.14
CA PRO A 33 5.47 -27.10 13.24
C PRO A 33 6.58 -27.89 13.95
N GLN A 34 7.10 -28.93 13.31
CA GLN A 34 8.21 -29.74 13.81
C GLN A 34 9.42 -29.71 12.86
N ASN A 35 9.20 -29.48 11.58
CA ASN A 35 10.26 -29.32 10.60
C ASN A 35 10.18 -27.92 9.98
N PRO A 36 11.11 -27.00 10.32
CA PRO A 36 11.11 -25.63 9.77
C PRO A 36 11.08 -25.58 8.24
N ALA A 37 11.70 -26.54 7.54
CA ALA A 37 11.77 -26.54 6.08
C ALA A 37 10.46 -26.97 5.40
N GLU A 38 9.68 -27.86 6.03
CA GLU A 38 8.48 -28.46 5.45
C GLU A 38 7.17 -27.89 6.01
N ASP A 39 7.20 -27.46 7.28
CA ASP A 39 6.02 -27.00 8.01
C ASP A 39 5.86 -25.47 7.98
N CYS A 40 6.87 -24.73 7.54
CA CYS A 40 6.79 -23.28 7.30
C CYS A 40 6.84 -23.02 5.79
N MET A 41 5.73 -22.55 5.23
CA MET A 41 5.59 -22.34 3.79
C MET A 41 5.41 -20.85 3.46
N THR A 42 5.89 -20.43 2.30
CA THR A 42 5.63 -19.09 1.75
C THR A 42 4.35 -19.08 0.95
N CYS A 43 3.73 -17.91 0.83
CA CYS A 43 2.61 -17.72 -0.07
C CYS A 43 3.02 -17.91 -1.54
N GLY A 44 2.08 -18.41 -2.35
CA GLY A 44 2.27 -18.57 -3.79
C GLY A 44 2.22 -17.23 -4.54
N PRO A 45 2.29 -17.28 -5.88
CA PRO A 45 2.12 -16.09 -6.72
C PRO A 45 0.81 -15.36 -6.43
N ASP A 46 0.83 -14.03 -6.44
CA ASP A 46 -0.30 -13.13 -6.14
C ASP A 46 -0.96 -13.34 -4.76
N GLN A 47 -0.21 -13.89 -3.81
CA GLN A 47 -0.64 -14.06 -2.42
C GLN A 47 0.41 -13.56 -1.45
N TYR A 48 -0.03 -13.06 -0.31
CA TYR A 48 0.83 -12.55 0.74
C TYR A 48 0.32 -12.92 2.12
N LEU A 49 1.21 -12.88 3.11
CA LEU A 49 0.86 -12.98 4.51
C LEU A 49 1.57 -11.87 5.27
N ASN A 50 0.81 -10.88 5.74
CA ASN A 50 1.39 -9.91 6.65
C ASN A 50 1.61 -10.56 8.03
N ASN A 51 2.60 -10.08 8.80
CA ASN A 51 2.91 -10.61 10.14
C ASN A 51 1.78 -10.40 11.17
N ALA A 52 0.59 -9.94 10.76
CA ALA A 52 -0.54 -9.70 11.64
C ALA A 52 -1.24 -11.03 11.94
N PHE A 53 -0.75 -11.68 13.00
CA PHE A 53 -1.23 -12.96 13.53
C PHE A 53 -0.97 -14.11 12.55
N GLN A 54 -0.50 -15.26 13.06
CA GLN A 54 -0.26 -16.46 12.26
C GLN A 54 -1.57 -17.00 11.66
N LYS A 55 -2.09 -16.34 10.62
CA LYS A 55 -3.26 -16.81 9.88
C LYS A 55 -2.90 -18.14 9.22
N PRO A 56 -3.82 -19.11 9.17
CA PRO A 56 -3.57 -20.39 8.53
C PRO A 56 -3.56 -20.32 6.99
N ARG A 57 -3.83 -19.14 6.40
CA ARG A 57 -4.00 -18.93 4.97
C ARG A 57 -3.40 -17.59 4.55
N CYS A 58 -2.91 -17.55 3.31
CA CYS A 58 -2.47 -16.33 2.65
C CYS A 58 -3.65 -15.48 2.17
N ASP A 59 -3.48 -14.17 2.21
CA ASP A 59 -4.39 -13.19 1.65
C ASP A 59 -4.04 -12.96 0.16
N ALA A 60 -5.04 -12.67 -0.66
CA ALA A 60 -4.83 -12.39 -2.09
C ALA A 60 -4.32 -10.95 -2.28
N CYS A 61 -3.33 -10.78 -3.16
CA CYS A 61 -2.86 -9.45 -3.53
C CYS A 61 -3.92 -8.69 -4.34
N VAL A 62 -4.02 -7.39 -4.10
CA VAL A 62 -4.86 -6.50 -4.93
C VAL A 62 -4.31 -6.44 -6.36
N SER A 63 -5.17 -6.14 -7.33
CA SER A 63 -4.77 -5.96 -8.74
C SER A 63 -5.02 -4.51 -9.15
N CYS A 64 -3.96 -3.81 -9.56
CA CYS A 64 -4.05 -2.42 -9.99
C CYS A 64 -4.67 -2.30 -11.39
N SER A 65 -4.58 -3.34 -12.22
CA SER A 65 -5.07 -3.34 -13.60
C SER A 65 -6.60 -3.38 -13.73
N LYS A 66 -7.33 -3.55 -12.62
CA LYS A 66 -8.80 -3.52 -12.63
C LYS A 66 -9.36 -2.12 -12.91
N GLU A 67 -8.61 -1.08 -12.55
CA GLU A 67 -8.97 0.31 -12.80
C GLU A 67 -7.92 0.96 -13.71
N PRO A 68 -8.31 1.63 -14.80
CA PRO A 68 -7.36 2.20 -15.76
C PRO A 68 -6.52 3.35 -15.19
N ASP A 69 -6.97 3.94 -14.08
CA ASP A 69 -6.33 5.08 -13.42
C ASP A 69 -5.29 4.67 -12.36
N LEU A 70 -5.24 3.37 -12.01
CA LEU A 70 -4.30 2.83 -11.05
C LEU A 70 -3.07 2.24 -11.75
N VAL A 71 -1.91 2.50 -11.15
CA VAL A 71 -0.61 1.93 -11.54
C VAL A 71 -0.01 1.20 -10.35
N GLU A 72 0.77 0.14 -10.64
CA GLU A 72 1.50 -0.58 -9.62
C GLU A 72 2.67 0.27 -9.12
N LYS A 73 2.64 0.67 -7.85
CA LYS A 73 3.72 1.38 -7.17
C LYS A 73 4.70 0.40 -6.51
N GLN A 74 4.15 -0.65 -5.90
CA GLN A 74 4.92 -1.71 -5.26
C GLN A 74 4.35 -3.06 -5.68
N PRO A 75 5.19 -4.01 -6.12
CA PRO A 75 4.75 -5.34 -6.50
C PRO A 75 4.23 -6.12 -5.29
N CYS A 76 3.39 -7.11 -5.57
CA CYS A 76 3.02 -8.14 -4.60
C CYS A 76 4.27 -8.92 -4.17
N SER A 77 4.39 -9.20 -2.87
CA SER A 77 5.42 -10.08 -2.32
C SER A 77 4.79 -11.10 -1.38
N PHE A 78 5.53 -12.13 -1.01
CA PHE A 78 5.02 -13.16 -0.08
C PHE A 78 4.64 -12.61 1.31
N HIS A 79 5.11 -11.41 1.70
CA HIS A 79 4.84 -10.80 3.00
C HIS A 79 4.10 -9.45 2.94
N SER A 80 3.86 -8.93 1.74
CA SER A 80 3.18 -7.64 1.54
C SER A 80 2.28 -7.67 0.32
N SER A 81 1.07 -7.10 0.46
CA SER A 81 0.20 -6.89 -0.70
C SER A 81 0.85 -5.94 -1.71
N ARG A 82 0.36 -6.02 -2.96
CA ARG A 82 0.63 -5.02 -3.99
C ARG A 82 0.12 -3.65 -3.54
N VAL A 83 0.84 -2.58 -3.87
CA VAL A 83 0.38 -1.20 -3.63
C VAL A 83 0.08 -0.53 -4.96
N CYS A 84 -1.16 -0.08 -5.11
CA CYS A 84 -1.63 0.68 -6.25
C CYS A 84 -1.64 2.18 -5.93
N GLU A 85 -1.29 2.99 -6.92
CA GLU A 85 -1.26 4.44 -6.85
C GLU A 85 -1.95 5.04 -8.08
N CYS A 86 -2.45 6.27 -7.97
CA CYS A 86 -3.02 6.96 -9.13
C CYS A 86 -1.91 7.44 -10.08
N ARG A 87 -2.14 7.32 -11.39
CA ARG A 87 -1.26 7.93 -12.39
C ARG A 87 -1.24 9.46 -12.27
N SER A 88 -0.26 10.10 -12.90
CA SER A 88 -0.09 11.56 -12.90
C SER A 88 -1.36 12.31 -13.35
N GLY A 89 -1.66 13.42 -12.68
CA GLY A 89 -2.87 14.23 -12.90
C GLY A 89 -4.10 13.76 -12.12
N LEU A 90 -3.97 12.72 -11.30
CA LEU A 90 -5.00 12.22 -10.40
C LEU A 90 -4.47 12.08 -8.97
N PHE A 91 -5.41 12.08 -8.02
CA PHE A 91 -5.16 11.78 -6.62
C PHE A 91 -6.07 10.67 -6.11
N CYS A 92 -5.64 10.00 -5.03
CA CYS A 92 -6.36 8.92 -4.42
C CYS A 92 -7.55 9.45 -3.61
N ARG A 93 -8.76 9.19 -4.09
CA ARG A 93 -9.99 9.54 -3.36
C ARG A 93 -10.38 8.49 -2.33
N THR A 94 -10.09 7.24 -2.61
CA THR A 94 -10.47 6.12 -1.75
C THR A 94 -9.30 5.15 -1.67
N SER A 95 -8.89 4.81 -0.46
CA SER A 95 -7.82 3.87 -0.16
C SER A 95 -8.34 2.71 0.69
N ALA A 96 -7.67 1.57 0.60
CA ALA A 96 -7.86 0.40 1.46
C ALA A 96 -6.49 -0.12 1.87
N GLU A 97 -6.26 -0.32 3.17
CA GLU A 97 -5.03 -0.96 3.70
C GLU A 97 -3.72 -0.53 3.03
N ASN A 98 -3.51 0.78 2.88
CA ASN A 98 -2.33 1.42 2.26
C ASN A 98 -2.19 1.28 0.73
N THR A 99 -3.24 0.88 0.02
CA THR A 99 -3.32 0.93 -1.44
C THR A 99 -4.48 1.81 -1.90
N CYS A 100 -4.33 2.51 -3.03
CA CYS A 100 -5.44 3.23 -3.62
C CYS A 100 -6.41 2.28 -4.32
N THR A 101 -7.71 2.53 -4.20
CA THR A 101 -8.77 1.76 -4.87
C THR A 101 -9.57 2.60 -5.85
N ARG A 102 -9.55 3.94 -5.71
CA ARG A 102 -10.25 4.84 -6.64
C ARG A 102 -9.55 6.18 -6.77
N CYS A 103 -9.27 6.56 -8.01
CA CYS A 103 -8.65 7.83 -8.36
C CYS A 103 -9.69 8.89 -8.70
N GLN A 104 -9.31 10.15 -8.55
CA GLN A 104 -10.05 11.31 -9.04
C GLN A 104 -9.07 12.28 -9.70
N GLN A 105 -9.50 12.95 -10.77
CA GLN A 105 -8.70 14.00 -11.42
C GLN A 105 -8.39 15.14 -10.44
N HIS A 106 -7.20 15.71 -10.58
CA HIS A 106 -6.85 16.92 -9.86
C HIS A 106 -7.78 18.08 -10.22
N SER A 107 -8.17 18.86 -9.22
CA SER A 107 -8.96 20.06 -9.40
C SER A 107 -8.20 21.10 -10.21
N ALA A 108 -8.91 21.76 -11.14
CA ALA A 108 -8.36 22.88 -11.89
C ALA A 108 -8.58 24.19 -11.12
N CYS A 109 -7.52 24.98 -10.97
CA CYS A 109 -7.63 26.37 -10.53
C CYS A 109 -8.28 27.18 -11.63
N ARG A 110 -9.36 27.88 -11.28
CA ARG A 110 -10.12 28.75 -12.19
C ARG A 110 -9.34 30.03 -12.53
N PRO A 111 -9.70 30.76 -13.60
CA PRO A 111 -9.14 32.08 -13.87
C PRO A 111 -9.18 33.01 -12.66
N GLY A 112 -8.11 33.77 -12.46
CA GLY A 112 -7.85 34.56 -11.25
C GLY A 112 -7.19 33.78 -10.11
N PHE A 113 -7.08 32.44 -10.22
CA PHE A 113 -6.43 31.57 -9.25
C PHE A 113 -5.32 30.76 -9.92
N GLY A 114 -4.20 30.61 -9.22
CA GLY A 114 -3.08 29.76 -9.63
C GLY A 114 -2.87 28.61 -8.66
N VAL A 115 -2.11 27.60 -9.09
CA VAL A 115 -1.68 26.51 -8.22
C VAL A 115 -0.72 27.04 -7.16
N LYS A 116 -1.12 26.92 -5.89
CA LYS A 116 -0.26 27.17 -4.72
C LYS A 116 0.52 25.92 -4.35
N VAL A 117 -0.19 24.80 -4.20
CA VAL A 117 0.37 23.50 -3.86
C VAL A 117 0.00 22.52 -4.96
N ARG A 118 1.02 21.91 -5.56
CA ARG A 118 0.83 20.91 -6.60
C ARG A 118 0.14 19.68 -6.03
N GLY A 119 -0.79 19.14 -6.81
CA GLY A 119 -1.41 17.86 -6.52
C GLY A 119 -0.38 16.73 -6.50
N THR A 120 -0.64 15.74 -5.67
CA THR A 120 0.15 14.50 -5.57
C THR A 120 -0.77 13.31 -5.85
N SER A 121 -0.21 12.11 -5.87
CA SER A 121 -1.01 10.89 -6.00
C SER A 121 -1.98 10.66 -4.83
N THR A 122 -1.83 11.37 -3.71
CA THR A 122 -2.69 11.25 -2.52
C THR A 122 -3.50 12.51 -2.23
N ASN A 123 -3.02 13.69 -2.63
CA ASN A 123 -3.64 14.97 -2.33
C ASN A 123 -3.99 15.74 -3.60
N ASP A 124 -5.11 16.45 -3.56
CA ASP A 124 -5.53 17.32 -4.65
C ASP A 124 -4.70 18.61 -4.72
N VAL A 125 -4.82 19.32 -5.83
CA VAL A 125 -4.26 20.65 -6.06
C VAL A 125 -4.90 21.66 -5.11
N THR A 126 -4.07 22.51 -4.52
CA THR A 126 -4.54 23.69 -3.76
C THR A 126 -4.34 24.94 -4.58
N CYS A 127 -5.41 25.70 -4.76
CA CYS A 127 -5.41 26.96 -5.50
C CYS A 127 -5.30 28.16 -4.56
N GLU A 128 -4.69 29.24 -5.03
CA GLU A 128 -4.72 30.54 -4.38
C GLU A 128 -5.06 31.65 -5.37
N GLU A 129 -5.61 32.74 -4.86
CA GLU A 129 -5.88 33.94 -5.65
C GLU A 129 -4.56 34.58 -6.08
N CYS A 130 -4.50 35.05 -7.33
CA CYS A 130 -3.30 35.66 -7.84
C CYS A 130 -3.01 36.99 -7.14
N PRO A 131 -1.81 37.17 -6.55
CA PRO A 131 -1.46 38.43 -5.91
C PRO A 131 -1.37 39.57 -6.93
N PRO A 132 -1.49 40.84 -6.48
CA PRO A 132 -1.37 42.00 -7.35
C PRO A 132 -0.09 41.96 -8.19
N GLY A 133 -0.23 42.22 -9.50
CA GLY A 133 0.86 42.13 -10.47
C GLY A 133 1.00 40.75 -11.13
N THR A 134 0.15 39.78 -10.79
CA THR A 134 0.10 38.46 -11.43
C THR A 134 -1.32 38.08 -11.88
N PHE A 135 -1.43 37.13 -12.80
CA PHE A 135 -2.69 36.61 -13.33
C PHE A 135 -2.65 35.11 -13.64
N SER A 136 -3.84 34.54 -13.82
CA SER A 136 -4.09 33.22 -14.39
C SER A 136 -5.36 33.31 -15.23
N ASP A 137 -5.28 32.97 -16.51
CA ASP A 137 -6.36 33.18 -17.49
C ASP A 137 -7.08 31.89 -17.90
N GLN A 138 -6.64 30.74 -17.38
CA GLN A 138 -7.09 29.42 -17.79
C GLN A 138 -7.47 28.55 -16.60
N ASN A 139 -8.36 27.59 -16.84
CA ASN A 139 -8.62 26.50 -15.90
C ASN A 139 -7.47 25.49 -15.97
N SER A 140 -6.64 25.44 -14.93
CA SER A 140 -5.46 24.57 -14.92
C SER A 140 -5.19 23.97 -13.55
N SER A 141 -4.87 22.68 -13.51
CA SER A 141 -4.41 21.97 -12.31
C SER A 141 -2.89 22.08 -12.11
N THR A 142 -2.18 22.78 -13.00
CA THR A 142 -0.71 22.86 -12.99
C THR A 142 -0.15 24.28 -13.08
N ASP A 143 -0.88 25.22 -13.69
CA ASP A 143 -0.40 26.59 -13.88
C ASP A 143 -0.43 27.37 -12.56
N ILE A 144 0.69 28.02 -12.27
CA ILE A 144 0.81 29.02 -11.21
C ILE A 144 0.41 30.41 -11.75
N CYS A 145 0.22 31.38 -10.85
CA CYS A 145 0.04 32.77 -11.26
C CYS A 145 1.29 33.29 -11.99
N LYS A 146 1.07 33.90 -13.17
CA LYS A 146 2.11 34.43 -14.06
C LYS A 146 2.16 35.96 -13.91
N PRO A 147 3.33 36.62 -14.02
CA PRO A 147 3.42 38.08 -13.94
C PRO A 147 2.68 38.74 -15.11
N HIS A 148 2.03 39.87 -14.88
CA HIS A 148 1.51 40.71 -15.96
C HIS A 148 2.65 41.22 -16.85
N THR A 149 2.45 41.20 -18.16
CA THR A 149 3.26 41.94 -19.15
C THR A 149 2.66 43.30 -19.44
#